data_AF-A0A1S2LPC8-F1
#
_entry.id   AF-A0A1S2LPC8-F1
#
_cell.length_a   1.000
_cell.length_b   1.000
_cell.length_c   1.000
_cell.angle_alpha   90.00
_cell.angle_beta   90.00
_cell.angle_gamma   90.00
#
_symmetry.space_group_name_H-M   'P 1'
#
loop_
_entity.id
_entity.type
_entity.pdbx_description
1 polymer ?
#
loop_
_entity_poly.entity_id
_entity_poly.type
_entity_poly.pdbx_seq_one_letter_code
_entity_poly.pdbx_strand_id
1 'polypeptide(L)'
;MKNLVPLRTSYFKEFETIVDAKQESRKNILKFAYDMIESQYLKYEQSVDELAEILQYKLDYTDNIDLKDALLHCYEAPTKPLDLIKKKIILLQSNEFRDKCHYCGINMVDTFDHYLPKSLFPEYSVMPINLFPCCAQCNRKKKDEWIDQKNNRTFINFYFDYLPTEKQFLFCDITYEDSIPIADYSLFFSSGMNSVGGHLQRRNW
;
A
#
# COMPACT_ATOMS: atom_id res chain seq x y z
N MET A 1 5.71 -15.85 -3.92
CA MET A 1 5.09 -14.69 -3.24
C MET A 1 3.58 -14.95 -3.22
N LYS A 2 2.90 -14.74 -2.09
CA LYS A 2 1.45 -14.93 -1.99
C LYS A 2 0.80 -13.57 -1.75
N ASN A 3 -0.45 -13.44 -2.17
CA ASN A 3 -1.25 -12.28 -1.80
C ASN A 3 -1.33 -12.14 -0.28
N LEU A 4 -1.32 -10.90 0.18
CA LEU A 4 -1.67 -10.57 1.56
C LEU A 4 -3.16 -10.84 1.78
N VAL A 5 -3.50 -11.31 2.98
CA VAL A 5 -4.90 -11.41 3.41
C VAL A 5 -5.34 -10.05 3.93
N PRO A 6 -6.33 -9.37 3.29
CA PRO A 6 -6.77 -8.05 3.73
C PRO A 6 -7.57 -8.15 5.04
N LEU A 7 -7.37 -7.17 5.93
CA LEU A 7 -8.19 -7.01 7.13
C LEU A 7 -9.58 -6.50 6.73
N ARG A 8 -10.56 -7.39 6.55
CA ARG A 8 -11.94 -7.00 6.25
C ARG A 8 -12.63 -6.51 7.53
N THR A 9 -12.91 -5.22 7.57
CA THR A 9 -13.59 -4.51 8.67
C THR A 9 -14.34 -3.31 8.09
N SER A 10 -15.14 -2.61 8.90
CA SER A 10 -15.60 -1.27 8.50
C SER A 10 -14.42 -0.31 8.63
N TYR A 11 -13.79 0.02 7.50
CA TYR A 11 -12.61 0.89 7.49
C TYR A 11 -12.91 2.26 8.08
N PHE A 12 -14.09 2.80 7.78
CA PHE A 12 -14.52 4.07 8.35
C PHE A 12 -14.71 3.97 9.88
N LYS A 13 -15.24 2.85 10.39
CA LYS A 13 -15.35 2.66 11.85
C LYS A 13 -13.98 2.60 12.55
N GLU A 14 -13.00 1.96 11.91
CA GLU A 14 -11.61 1.95 12.41
C GLU A 14 -11.02 3.37 12.41
N PHE A 15 -11.30 4.17 11.38
CA PHE A 15 -10.92 5.58 11.33
C PHE A 15 -11.56 6.38 12.49
N GLU A 16 -12.87 6.28 12.69
CA GLU A 16 -13.56 6.94 13.81
C GLU A 16 -12.90 6.60 15.17
N THR A 17 -12.56 5.32 15.36
CA THR A 17 -11.90 4.85 16.59
C THR A 17 -10.51 5.47 16.77
N ILE A 18 -9.75 5.67 15.69
CA ILE A 18 -8.49 6.41 15.72
C ILE A 18 -8.73 7.88 16.05
N VAL A 19 -9.72 8.51 15.44
CA VAL A 19 -10.07 9.93 15.65
C VAL A 19 -10.47 10.20 17.10
N ASP A 20 -11.28 9.33 17.70
CA ASP A 20 -11.71 9.46 19.09
C ASP A 20 -10.54 9.37 20.09
N ALA A 21 -9.44 8.71 19.71
CA ALA A 21 -8.21 8.65 20.50
C ALA A 21 -7.29 9.88 20.34
N LYS A 22 -7.63 10.85 19.47
CA LYS A 22 -6.86 12.10 19.29
C LYS A 22 -7.31 13.19 20.27
N GLN A 23 -6.45 14.17 20.48
CA GLN A 23 -6.76 15.37 21.26
C GLN A 23 -7.92 16.15 20.63
N GLU A 24 -8.68 16.86 21.47
CA GLU A 24 -9.96 17.47 21.09
C GLU A 24 -9.88 18.41 19.89
N SER A 25 -8.83 19.24 19.79
CA SER A 25 -8.63 20.15 18.66
C SER A 25 -8.54 19.42 17.33
N ARG A 26 -7.72 18.36 17.24
CA ARG A 26 -7.58 17.53 16.02
C ARG A 26 -8.83 16.69 15.76
N LYS A 27 -9.43 16.16 16.82
CA LYS A 27 -10.66 15.36 16.74
C LYS A 27 -11.78 16.15 16.06
N ASN A 28 -11.95 17.43 16.42
CA ASN A 28 -12.95 18.30 15.81
C ASN A 28 -12.70 18.50 14.32
N ILE A 29 -11.47 18.83 13.91
CA ILE A 29 -11.08 18.97 12.50
C ILE A 29 -11.42 17.69 11.71
N LEU A 30 -11.05 16.52 12.25
CA LEU A 30 -11.29 15.23 11.60
C LEU A 30 -12.80 14.91 11.53
N LYS A 31 -13.56 15.19 12.60
CA LYS A 31 -15.02 14.98 12.65
C LYS A 31 -15.77 15.82 11.62
N PHE A 32 -15.35 17.07 11.40
CA PHE A 32 -15.93 17.90 10.33
C PHE A 32 -15.71 17.34 8.93
N ALA A 33 -14.71 16.47 8.75
CA ALA A 33 -14.38 15.86 7.47
C ALA A 33 -14.99 14.45 7.27
N TYR A 34 -15.79 13.93 8.22
CA TYR A 34 -16.26 12.54 8.20
C TYR A 34 -16.94 12.12 6.90
N ASP A 35 -17.95 12.85 6.44
CA ASP A 35 -18.67 12.50 5.21
C ASP A 35 -17.73 12.45 3.99
N MET A 36 -16.76 13.37 3.93
CA MET A 36 -15.75 13.40 2.88
C MET A 36 -14.83 12.18 2.96
N ILE A 37 -14.33 11.83 4.15
CA ILE A 37 -13.41 10.69 4.34
C ILE A 37 -14.13 9.36 4.09
N GLU A 38 -15.37 9.21 4.55
CA GLU A 38 -16.18 8.02 4.28
C GLU A 38 -16.40 7.85 2.77
N SER A 39 -16.74 8.93 2.07
CA SER A 39 -16.87 8.92 0.61
C SER A 39 -15.55 8.52 -0.07
N GLN A 40 -14.40 9.02 0.39
CA GLN A 40 -13.10 8.64 -0.16
C GLN A 40 -12.78 7.16 0.07
N TYR A 41 -13.14 6.59 1.22
CA TYR A 41 -12.93 5.17 1.51
C TYR A 41 -13.76 4.29 0.58
N LEU A 42 -15.03 4.63 0.36
CA LEU A 42 -15.89 3.93 -0.58
C LEU A 42 -15.32 3.96 -2.01
N LYS A 43 -14.78 5.11 -2.45
CA LYS A 43 -14.13 5.22 -3.77
C LYS A 43 -12.89 4.35 -3.87
N TYR A 44 -12.05 4.30 -2.84
CA TYR A 44 -10.89 3.40 -2.81
C TYR A 44 -11.36 1.95 -2.96
N GLU A 45 -12.36 1.52 -2.18
CA GLU A 45 -12.89 0.16 -2.22
C GLU A 45 -13.49 -0.20 -3.58
N GLN A 46 -14.14 0.74 -4.25
CA GLN A 46 -14.71 0.55 -5.59
C GLN A 46 -13.67 0.51 -6.70
N SER A 47 -12.52 1.17 -6.50
CA SER A 47 -11.44 1.24 -7.48
C SER A 47 -10.33 0.20 -7.27
N VAL A 48 -10.48 -0.80 -6.39
CA VAL A 48 -9.38 -1.74 -6.07
C VAL A 48 -8.82 -2.50 -7.29
N ASP A 49 -9.65 -2.79 -8.29
CA ASP A 49 -9.23 -3.47 -9.51
C ASP A 49 -8.44 -2.55 -10.45
N GLU A 50 -8.77 -1.25 -10.47
CA GLU A 50 -8.17 -0.21 -11.32
C GLU A 50 -7.76 1.01 -10.48
N LEU A 51 -6.89 0.80 -9.48
CA LEU A 51 -6.65 1.81 -8.44
C LEU A 51 -6.04 3.13 -8.95
N ALA A 52 -5.51 3.16 -10.18
CA ALA A 52 -5.10 4.41 -10.84
C ALA A 52 -6.26 5.40 -11.01
N GLU A 53 -7.52 4.91 -11.10
CA GLU A 53 -8.71 5.73 -11.18
C GLU A 53 -8.90 6.64 -9.95
N ILE A 54 -8.28 6.33 -8.80
CA ILE A 54 -8.36 7.17 -7.61
C ILE A 54 -7.87 8.60 -7.85
N LEU A 55 -7.02 8.81 -8.86
CA LEU A 55 -6.56 10.14 -9.29
C LEU A 55 -7.72 11.08 -9.63
N GLN A 56 -8.82 10.57 -10.17
CA GLN A 56 -10.00 11.40 -10.52
C GLN A 56 -10.74 11.91 -9.28
N TYR A 57 -10.48 11.31 -8.12
CA TYR A 57 -11.06 11.65 -6.82
C TYR A 57 -10.04 12.25 -5.85
N LYS A 58 -8.86 12.61 -6.34
CA LYS A 58 -7.80 13.17 -5.51
C LYS A 58 -8.26 14.47 -4.86
N LEU A 59 -8.15 14.54 -3.54
CA LEU A 59 -8.46 15.75 -2.79
C LEU A 59 -7.31 16.76 -2.89
N ASP A 60 -7.67 18.03 -3.01
CA ASP A 60 -6.74 19.15 -2.86
C ASP A 60 -6.82 19.69 -1.43
N TYR A 61 -5.66 19.74 -0.77
CA TYR A 61 -5.51 20.22 0.59
C TYR A 61 -4.78 21.57 0.67
N THR A 62 -4.54 22.24 -0.47
CA THR A 62 -3.83 23.53 -0.51
C THR A 62 -4.48 24.57 0.41
N ASP A 63 -5.81 24.64 0.40
CA ASP A 63 -6.59 25.56 1.25
C ASP A 63 -7.05 24.93 2.58
N ASN A 64 -6.62 23.68 2.87
CA ASN A 64 -7.03 22.96 4.07
C ASN A 64 -5.85 22.17 4.69
N ILE A 65 -4.78 22.91 4.95
CA ILE A 65 -3.53 22.36 5.51
C ILE A 65 -3.75 21.72 6.88
N ASP A 66 -4.62 22.30 7.71
CA ASP A 66 -4.94 21.79 9.04
C ASP A 66 -5.57 20.40 8.99
N LEU A 67 -6.46 20.16 8.01
CA LEU A 67 -7.04 18.84 7.80
C LEU A 67 -5.98 17.85 7.29
N LYS A 68 -5.14 18.25 6.34
CA LYS A 68 -4.03 17.39 5.86
C LYS A 68 -3.12 16.97 7.00
N ASP A 69 -2.71 17.91 7.84
CA ASP A 69 -1.85 17.66 8.99
C ASP A 69 -2.56 16.79 10.03
N ALA A 70 -3.85 17.02 10.28
CA ALA A 70 -4.64 16.16 11.18
C ALA A 70 -4.74 14.72 10.67
N LEU A 71 -4.95 14.52 9.36
CA LEU A 71 -5.00 13.21 8.72
C LEU A 71 -3.64 12.49 8.77
N LEU A 72 -2.55 13.17 8.44
CA LEU A 72 -1.19 12.62 8.56
C LEU A 72 -0.87 12.24 10.01
N HIS A 73 -1.25 13.09 10.95
CA HIS A 73 -1.08 12.86 12.37
C HIS A 73 -1.87 11.65 12.88
N CYS A 74 -2.93 11.19 12.18
CA CYS A 74 -3.59 9.93 12.49
C CYS A 74 -2.61 8.76 12.45
N TYR A 75 -1.70 8.74 11.47
CA TYR A 75 -0.68 7.71 11.31
C TYR A 75 0.61 7.99 12.09
N GLU A 76 1.10 9.23 12.06
CA GLU A 76 2.44 9.60 12.55
C GLU A 76 2.56 9.68 14.07
N ALA A 77 1.44 9.93 14.76
CA ALA A 77 1.35 9.84 16.21
C ALA A 77 0.50 8.63 16.58
N PRO A 78 1.12 7.43 16.73
CA PRO A 78 0.37 6.19 16.91
C PRO A 78 -0.53 6.23 18.15
N THR A 79 -1.68 5.59 18.01
CA THR A 79 -2.66 5.38 19.08
C THR A 79 -2.89 3.89 19.24
N LYS A 80 -3.39 3.47 20.41
CA LYS A 80 -3.73 2.04 20.65
C LYS A 80 -4.64 1.46 19.54
N PRO A 81 -5.67 2.17 19.03
CA PRO A 81 -6.44 1.71 17.88
C PRO A 81 -5.61 1.43 16.63
N LEU A 82 -4.69 2.35 16.24
CA LEU A 82 -3.83 2.13 15.08
C LEU A 82 -2.87 0.95 15.29
N ASP A 83 -2.32 0.80 16.49
CA ASP A 83 -1.44 -0.33 16.83
C ASP A 83 -2.20 -1.67 16.74
N LEU A 84 -3.46 -1.69 17.19
CA LEU A 84 -4.35 -2.85 17.05
C LEU A 84 -4.62 -3.20 15.58
N ILE A 85 -4.88 -2.22 14.73
CA ILE A 85 -5.07 -2.41 13.28
C ILE A 85 -3.81 -3.01 12.66
N LYS A 86 -2.64 -2.40 12.89
CA LYS A 86 -1.35 -2.89 12.40
C LYS A 86 -1.06 -4.31 12.86
N LYS A 87 -1.32 -4.61 14.14
CA LYS A 87 -1.18 -5.96 14.70
C LYS A 87 -2.13 -6.96 14.03
N LYS A 88 -3.40 -6.59 13.80
CA LYS A 88 -4.37 -7.45 13.10
C LYS A 88 -3.90 -7.74 11.66
N ILE A 89 -3.41 -6.73 10.92
CA ILE A 89 -2.88 -6.91 9.56
C ILE A 89 -1.75 -7.95 9.55
N ILE A 90 -0.79 -7.84 10.46
CA ILE A 90 0.33 -8.80 10.57
C ILE A 90 -0.19 -10.20 10.95
N LEU A 91 -1.06 -10.30 11.96
CA LEU A 91 -1.55 -11.59 12.45
C LEU A 91 -2.42 -12.36 11.46
N LEU A 92 -3.08 -11.68 10.52
CA LEU A 92 -3.82 -12.31 9.42
C LEU A 92 -2.93 -13.05 8.43
N GLN A 93 -1.64 -12.71 8.36
CA GLN A 93 -0.71 -13.37 7.45
C GLN A 93 -0.25 -14.72 8.02
N SER A 94 0.06 -15.65 7.13
CA SER A 94 0.54 -16.98 7.51
C SER A 94 1.88 -16.87 8.25
N ASN A 95 2.14 -17.81 9.16
CA ASN A 95 3.39 -17.80 9.94
C ASN A 95 4.66 -17.80 9.07
N GLU A 96 4.59 -18.34 7.85
CA GLU A 96 5.71 -18.39 6.91
C GLU A 96 6.13 -17.01 6.38
N PHE A 97 5.16 -16.10 6.19
CA PHE A 97 5.38 -14.79 5.55
C PHE A 97 5.14 -13.60 6.49
N ARG A 98 4.46 -13.81 7.62
CA ARG A 98 4.09 -12.75 8.58
C ARG A 98 5.24 -11.82 8.95
N ASP A 99 6.40 -12.41 9.23
CA ASP A 99 7.56 -11.66 9.72
C ASP A 99 8.49 -11.23 8.58
N LYS A 100 8.19 -11.57 7.32
CA LYS A 100 9.02 -11.24 6.15
C LYS A 100 8.43 -10.07 5.38
N CYS A 101 9.28 -9.15 4.94
CA CYS A 101 8.89 -8.02 4.12
C CYS A 101 8.21 -8.50 2.83
N HIS A 102 7.01 -8.00 2.54
CA HIS A 102 6.24 -8.44 1.36
C HIS A 102 6.84 -7.97 0.03
N TYR A 103 7.67 -6.93 0.05
CA TYR A 103 8.40 -6.49 -1.15
C TYR A 103 9.59 -7.38 -1.49
N CYS A 104 10.48 -7.66 -0.52
CA CYS A 104 11.73 -8.37 -0.80
C CYS A 104 11.76 -9.83 -0.37
N GLY A 105 10.89 -10.26 0.54
CA GLY A 105 10.89 -11.61 1.13
C GLY A 105 12.12 -11.95 1.99
N ILE A 106 13.03 -11.00 2.20
CA ILE A 106 14.35 -11.21 2.85
C ILE A 106 14.35 -10.64 4.26
N ASN A 107 14.15 -9.32 4.39
CA ASN A 107 14.24 -8.62 5.67
C ASN A 107 12.97 -8.81 6.51
N MET A 108 13.09 -8.61 7.82
CA MET A 108 11.94 -8.62 8.71
C MET A 108 10.99 -7.44 8.47
N VAL A 109 9.71 -7.63 8.75
CA VAL A 109 8.74 -6.53 8.85
C VAL A 109 9.08 -5.67 10.05
N ASP A 110 9.36 -4.39 9.81
CA ASP A 110 9.65 -3.39 10.85
C ASP A 110 8.87 -2.08 10.64
N THR A 111 8.11 -1.98 9.54
CA THR A 111 7.31 -0.81 9.20
C THR A 111 6.10 -1.18 8.34
N PHE A 112 5.28 -0.18 8.02
CA PHE A 112 4.19 -0.29 7.05
C PHE A 112 4.42 0.71 5.93
N ASP A 113 4.35 0.20 4.71
CA ASP A 113 4.28 1.02 3.51
C ASP A 113 2.84 1.44 3.24
N HIS A 114 2.69 2.62 2.63
CA HIS A 114 1.42 3.09 2.11
C HIS A 114 1.40 2.83 0.61
N TYR A 115 0.48 1.99 0.13
CA TYR A 115 0.39 1.70 -1.30
C TYR A 115 0.14 3.00 -2.09
N LEU A 116 -0.95 3.70 -1.76
CA LEU A 116 -1.17 5.10 -2.09
C LEU A 116 -0.42 5.97 -1.07
N PRO A 117 0.57 6.77 -1.50
CA PRO A 117 1.44 7.50 -0.59
C PRO A 117 0.67 8.49 0.28
N LYS A 118 0.89 8.45 1.60
CA LYS A 118 0.23 9.37 2.55
C LYS A 118 0.50 10.86 2.26
N SER A 119 1.62 11.19 1.61
CA SER A 119 1.97 12.56 1.22
C SER A 119 1.02 13.15 0.18
N LEU A 120 0.47 12.28 -0.68
CA LEU A 120 -0.47 12.60 -1.75
C LEU A 120 -1.91 12.28 -1.40
N PHE A 121 -2.14 11.25 -0.58
CA PHE A 121 -3.45 10.76 -0.16
C PHE A 121 -3.51 10.57 1.37
N PRO A 122 -3.43 11.66 2.15
CA PRO A 122 -3.41 11.58 3.61
C PRO A 122 -4.68 10.95 4.20
N GLU A 123 -5.81 11.02 3.50
CA GLU A 123 -7.06 10.39 3.89
C GLU A 123 -6.92 8.87 4.04
N TYR A 124 -6.09 8.21 3.22
CA TYR A 124 -5.89 6.76 3.26
C TYR A 124 -4.75 6.33 4.18
N SER A 125 -4.14 7.25 4.93
CA SER A 125 -2.92 6.99 5.72
C SER A 125 -3.09 5.94 6.82
N VAL A 126 -4.32 5.72 7.30
CA VAL A 126 -4.64 4.71 8.32
C VAL A 126 -5.60 3.63 7.82
N MET A 127 -5.95 3.67 6.54
CA MET A 127 -6.85 2.69 5.94
C MET A 127 -6.16 1.32 5.84
N PRO A 128 -6.70 0.24 6.43
CA PRO A 128 -6.01 -1.06 6.50
C PRO A 128 -5.56 -1.63 5.15
N ILE A 129 -6.38 -1.48 4.10
CA ILE A 129 -6.06 -1.98 2.76
C ILE A 129 -5.08 -1.10 1.98
N ASN A 130 -4.67 0.03 2.55
CA ASN A 130 -3.60 0.87 2.05
C ASN A 130 -2.26 0.60 2.78
N LEU A 131 -2.25 -0.25 3.82
CA LEU A 131 -1.08 -0.50 4.68
C LEU A 131 -0.46 -1.87 4.41
N PHE A 132 0.79 -1.91 3.95
CA PHE A 132 1.53 -3.14 3.66
C PHE A 132 2.67 -3.38 4.67
N PRO A 133 2.68 -4.51 5.39
CA PRO A 133 3.80 -4.87 6.26
C PRO A 133 5.08 -5.05 5.44
N CYS A 134 6.11 -4.25 5.72
CA CYS A 134 7.38 -4.31 4.98
C CYS A 134 8.58 -3.92 5.84
N CYS A 135 9.78 -4.00 5.25
CA CYS A 135 11.00 -3.48 5.88
C CYS A 135 11.26 -2.01 5.49
N ALA A 136 11.93 -1.28 6.38
CA ALA A 136 12.25 0.13 6.21
C ALA A 136 13.08 0.42 4.95
N GLN A 137 13.90 -0.54 4.50
CA GLN A 137 14.69 -0.39 3.27
C GLN A 137 13.79 -0.38 2.03
N CYS A 138 12.82 -1.29 1.93
CA CYS A 138 11.88 -1.34 0.82
C CYS A 138 10.95 -0.12 0.83
N ASN A 139 10.41 0.23 2.01
CA ASN A 139 9.57 1.41 2.17
C ASN A 139 10.29 2.69 1.68
N ARG A 140 11.55 2.90 2.13
CA ARG A 140 12.38 4.04 1.70
C ARG A 140 12.73 4.03 0.21
N LYS A 141 12.79 2.85 -0.43
CA LYS A 141 13.01 2.73 -1.87
C LYS A 141 11.77 3.13 -2.66
N LYS A 142 10.57 2.69 -2.24
CA LYS A 142 9.30 3.03 -2.89
C LYS A 142 8.96 4.52 -2.74
N LYS A 143 9.10 5.08 -1.53
CA LYS A 143 8.71 6.47 -1.23
C LYS A 143 7.26 6.75 -1.69
N ASP A 144 7.08 7.84 -2.43
CA ASP A 144 5.81 8.25 -3.00
C ASP A 144 5.57 7.68 -4.41
N GLU A 145 6.43 6.78 -4.91
CA GLU A 145 6.20 6.15 -6.20
C GLU A 145 5.06 5.11 -6.09
N TRP A 146 4.09 5.24 -6.98
CA TRP A 146 2.98 4.30 -7.12
C TRP A 146 2.44 4.24 -8.55
N ILE A 147 2.66 5.31 -9.34
CA ILE A 147 2.36 5.42 -10.77
C ILE A 147 3.54 6.00 -11.57
N ASP A 148 3.56 5.74 -12.87
CA ASP A 148 4.48 6.35 -13.83
C ASP A 148 3.94 7.66 -14.43
N GLN A 149 4.69 8.28 -15.34
CA GLN A 149 4.31 9.53 -16.02
C GLN A 149 3.06 9.41 -16.92
N LYS A 150 2.61 8.19 -17.21
CA LYS A 150 1.42 7.88 -17.99
C LYS A 150 0.27 7.40 -17.10
N ASN A 151 0.37 7.58 -15.78
CA ASN A 151 -0.58 7.13 -14.77
C ASN A 151 -0.77 5.60 -14.69
N ASN A 152 0.20 4.81 -15.18
CA ASN A 152 0.20 3.36 -14.99
C ASN A 152 0.71 3.01 -13.59
N ARG A 153 0.08 2.04 -12.92
CA ARG A 153 0.58 1.55 -11.62
C ARG A 153 1.98 0.94 -11.78
N THR A 154 2.92 1.33 -10.91
CA THR A 154 4.30 0.83 -10.96
C THR A 154 4.58 -0.29 -9.97
N PHE A 155 3.68 -0.50 -9.00
CA PHE A 155 3.80 -1.52 -7.97
C PHE A 155 2.56 -2.41 -7.93
N ILE A 156 2.80 -3.69 -7.65
CA ILE A 156 1.75 -4.68 -7.38
C ILE A 156 1.07 -4.31 -6.06
N ASN A 157 -0.26 -4.29 -6.06
CA ASN A 157 -1.07 -4.27 -4.87
C ASN A 157 -1.20 -5.70 -4.31
N PHE A 158 -0.52 -5.98 -3.20
CA PHE A 158 -0.47 -7.33 -2.64
C PHE A 158 -1.81 -7.86 -2.11
N TYR A 159 -2.83 -7.02 -1.89
CA TYR A 159 -4.15 -7.49 -1.47
C TYR A 159 -5.04 -7.88 -2.66
N PHE A 160 -4.97 -7.16 -3.77
CA PHE A 160 -5.98 -7.23 -4.84
C PHE A 160 -5.46 -7.68 -6.19
N ASP A 161 -4.19 -7.40 -6.51
CA ASP A 161 -3.63 -7.86 -7.79
C ASP A 161 -3.42 -9.38 -7.75
N TYR A 162 -3.78 -10.06 -8.83
CA TYR A 162 -3.60 -11.50 -8.93
C TYR A 162 -2.11 -11.88 -8.96
N LEU A 163 -1.65 -12.62 -7.95
CA LEU A 163 -0.34 -13.25 -7.93
C LEU A 163 -0.46 -14.74 -8.29
N PRO A 164 0.15 -15.18 -9.40
CA PRO A 164 0.05 -16.57 -9.84
C PRO A 164 0.72 -17.51 -8.83
N THR A 165 -0.06 -18.45 -8.26
CA THR A 165 0.46 -19.49 -7.35
C THR A 165 0.75 -20.81 -8.06
N GLU A 166 -0.01 -21.11 -9.12
CA GLU A 166 0.05 -22.39 -9.82
C GLU A 166 1.06 -22.41 -10.98
N LYS A 167 1.54 -21.23 -11.41
CA LYS A 167 2.46 -21.09 -12.54
C LYS A 167 3.63 -20.19 -12.16
N GLN A 168 4.85 -20.65 -12.44
CA GLN A 168 6.03 -19.81 -12.34
C GLN A 168 5.95 -18.68 -13.38
N PHE A 169 6.09 -17.44 -12.91
CA PHE A 169 6.05 -16.25 -13.75
C PHE A 169 7.29 -15.38 -13.62
N LEU A 170 8.18 -15.64 -12.66
CA LEU A 170 9.47 -14.97 -12.48
C LEU A 170 10.59 -15.99 -12.68
N PHE A 171 11.53 -15.66 -13.56
CA PHE A 171 12.70 -16.45 -13.92
C PHE A 171 13.95 -15.63 -13.64
N CYS A 172 15.03 -16.32 -13.31
CA CYS A 172 16.34 -15.74 -13.03
C CYS A 172 17.38 -16.65 -13.67
N ASP A 173 18.00 -16.16 -14.74
CA ASP A 173 19.12 -16.82 -15.39
C ASP A 173 20.41 -16.28 -14.78
N ILE A 174 21.31 -17.18 -14.39
CA ILE A 174 22.61 -16.80 -13.82
C ILE A 174 23.69 -17.12 -14.84
N THR A 175 24.35 -16.09 -15.35
CA THR A 175 25.52 -16.19 -16.22
C THR A 175 26.78 -15.78 -15.46
N TYR A 176 27.95 -16.03 -16.03
CA TYR A 176 29.23 -15.64 -15.43
C TYR A 176 30.04 -14.85 -16.46
N GLU A 177 30.43 -13.63 -16.09
CA GLU A 177 31.40 -12.82 -16.84
C GLU A 177 32.63 -12.61 -15.95
N ASP A 178 33.81 -13.02 -16.42
CA ASP A 178 35.08 -12.95 -15.66
C ASP A 178 34.98 -13.53 -14.22
N SER A 179 34.27 -14.65 -14.07
CA SER A 179 33.96 -15.31 -12.78
C SER A 179 33.04 -14.52 -11.84
N ILE A 180 32.41 -13.45 -12.31
CA ILE A 180 31.39 -12.69 -11.58
C ILE A 180 30.01 -13.18 -12.01
N PRO A 181 29.14 -13.63 -11.08
CA PRO A 181 27.78 -14.04 -11.44
C PRO A 181 26.92 -12.81 -11.80
N ILE A 182 26.26 -12.88 -12.94
CA ILE A 182 25.26 -11.91 -13.40
C ILE A 182 23.89 -12.59 -13.34
N ALA A 183 22.92 -11.90 -12.75
CA ALA A 183 21.55 -12.39 -12.61
C ALA A 183 20.61 -11.61 -13.52
N ASP A 184 20.08 -12.27 -14.54
CA ASP A 184 19.12 -11.73 -15.49
C ASP A 184 17.71 -12.19 -15.11
N TYR A 185 16.85 -11.24 -14.78
CA TYR A 185 15.47 -11.53 -14.38
C TYR A 185 14.51 -11.34 -15.55
N SER A 186 13.59 -12.29 -15.73
CA SER A 186 12.52 -12.18 -16.73
C SER A 186 11.16 -12.57 -16.16
N LEU A 187 10.11 -11.93 -16.68
CA LEU A 187 8.72 -12.20 -16.32
C LEU A 187 8.01 -12.89 -17.48
N PHE A 188 7.29 -13.97 -17.20
CA PHE A 188 6.44 -14.68 -18.16
C PHE A 188 5.00 -14.71 -17.67
N PHE A 189 4.12 -14.06 -18.41
CA PHE A 189 2.68 -14.06 -18.18
C PHE A 189 2.01 -14.90 -19.27
N SER A 190 1.35 -16.00 -18.91
CA SER A 190 0.56 -16.78 -19.88
C SER A 190 -0.61 -15.95 -20.41
N SER A 191 -0.99 -16.16 -21.67
CA SER A 191 -2.14 -15.50 -22.32
C SER A 191 -3.40 -15.59 -21.43
N GLY A 192 -3.93 -14.43 -21.03
CA GLY A 192 -5.06 -14.30 -20.10
C GLY A 192 -4.68 -13.80 -18.69
N MET A 193 -3.38 -13.75 -18.37
CA MET A 193 -2.88 -13.00 -17.21
C MET A 193 -2.77 -11.54 -17.64
N ASN A 194 -3.85 -10.78 -17.43
CA ASN A 194 -3.76 -9.33 -17.55
C ASN A 194 -2.60 -8.89 -16.66
N SER A 195 -1.55 -8.34 -17.27
CA SER A 195 -0.58 -7.53 -16.55
C SER A 195 -1.39 -6.57 -15.68
N VAL A 196 -0.98 -6.40 -14.42
CA VAL A 196 -1.35 -5.25 -13.60
C VAL A 196 -1.55 -4.07 -14.56
N GLY A 197 -2.74 -3.46 -14.59
CA GLY A 197 -3.06 -2.37 -15.48
C GLY A 197 -1.95 -1.32 -15.41
N GLY A 198 -1.09 -1.34 -16.42
CA GLY A 198 0.20 -0.66 -16.37
C GLY A 198 1.37 -1.57 -16.74
N HIS A 199 1.95 -1.32 -17.91
CA HIS A 199 3.24 -1.83 -18.31
C HIS A 199 4.24 -1.76 -17.14
N LEU A 200 4.53 -2.91 -16.51
CA LEU A 200 5.78 -3.12 -15.78
C LEU A 200 6.89 -2.93 -16.81
N GLN A 201 7.30 -1.67 -17.01
CA GLN A 201 8.31 -1.34 -17.98
C GLN A 201 9.57 -2.11 -17.60
N ARG A 202 10.03 -2.94 -18.53
CA ARG A 202 11.41 -3.41 -18.57
C ARG A 202 12.30 -2.18 -18.42
N ARG A 203 12.84 -1.94 -17.23
CA ARG A 203 14.10 -1.21 -17.12
C ARG A 203 15.15 -2.20 -17.58
N ASN A 204 15.51 -2.10 -18.85
CA ASN A 204 16.79 -2.59 -19.31
C ASN A 204 17.84 -1.86 -18.47
N TRP A 205 18.59 -2.61 -17.67
CA TRP A 205 19.89 -2.16 -17.18
C TRP A 205 20.92 -2.58 -18.22
#